data_AF-A0A9Q3UZS9-F1
#
_entry.id   AF-A0A9Q3UZS9-F1
#
_cell.length_a   1.000
_cell.length_b   1.000
_cell.length_c   1.000
_cell.angle_alpha   90.00
_cell.angle_beta   90.00
_cell.angle_gamma   90.00
#
_symmetry.space_group_name_H-M   'P 1'
#
loop_
_entity.id
_entity.type
_entity.pdbx_description
1 polymer ?
#
loop_
_entity_poly.entity_id
_entity_poly.type
_entity_poly.pdbx_seq_one_letter_code
_entity_poly.pdbx_strand_id
1 'polypeptide(L)'
;MLKNSIKLTDDTKSLLDEVKTKFDLKTYDTAIKTAVVFILRNEINLKDDYIGDYKKGLIDLENRLGNVFKNHEEKILRNNTSLRNWFGAMEKDYLKPLIAKLSVLDKISDYNISEISDDKINIPKIENPLNSHLKSDNVDSKPNEELKSDDSKSEEKFKEIYRKYELQKQALFKIFNNSKIESGGMMSKEKIIINLSAEEWEELKNNV
;
A
#
# COMPACT_ATOMS: atom_id res chain seq x y z
N MET A 1 66.01 3.31 -18.23
CA MET A 1 64.83 2.79 -17.48
C MET A 1 65.05 3.11 -16.01
N LEU A 2 64.28 4.07 -15.47
CA LEU A 2 64.37 4.45 -14.05
C LEU A 2 63.96 3.25 -13.20
N LYS A 3 64.94 2.61 -12.54
CA LYS A 3 64.70 1.62 -11.47
C LYS A 3 64.26 2.37 -10.22
N ASN A 4 63.04 2.90 -10.22
CA ASN A 4 62.41 3.41 -9.01
C ASN A 4 61.95 2.20 -8.19
N SER A 5 62.86 1.63 -7.39
CA SER A 5 62.49 0.58 -6.45
C SER A 5 61.75 1.20 -5.27
N ILE A 6 60.51 0.80 -5.05
CA ILE A 6 59.73 1.19 -3.87
C ILE A 6 60.17 0.27 -2.72
N LYS A 7 60.65 0.86 -1.62
CA LYS A 7 60.88 0.10 -0.39
C LYS A 7 59.54 -0.09 0.32
N LEU A 8 59.17 -1.33 0.60
CA LEU A 8 57.97 -1.67 1.35
C LEU A 8 58.32 -1.86 2.82
N THR A 9 57.43 -1.42 3.70
CA THR A 9 57.41 -1.79 5.13
C THR A 9 57.12 -3.28 5.29
N ASP A 10 57.61 -3.89 6.37
CA ASP A 10 57.50 -5.34 6.60
C ASP A 10 56.03 -5.82 6.63
N ASP A 11 55.13 -5.05 7.23
CA ASP A 11 53.69 -5.35 7.27
C ASP A 11 53.08 -5.41 5.87
N THR A 12 53.34 -4.39 5.04
CA THR A 12 52.90 -4.34 3.64
C THR A 12 53.48 -5.47 2.80
N LYS A 13 54.70 -5.91 3.10
CA LYS A 13 55.34 -7.02 2.39
C LYS A 13 54.67 -8.34 2.75
N SER A 14 54.34 -8.55 4.02
CA SER A 14 53.61 -9.74 4.48
C SER A 14 52.24 -9.87 3.80
N LEU A 15 51.50 -8.76 3.69
CA LEU A 15 50.22 -8.73 2.97
C LEU A 15 50.40 -9.03 1.47
N LEU A 16 51.46 -8.51 0.86
CA LEU A 16 51.77 -8.78 -0.55
C LEU A 16 52.14 -10.25 -0.78
N ASP A 17 52.84 -10.88 0.17
CA ASP A 17 53.18 -12.31 0.14
C ASP A 17 51.93 -13.19 0.31
N GLU A 18 50.98 -12.81 1.16
CA GLU A 18 49.70 -13.51 1.30
C GLU A 18 48.89 -13.46 -0.01
N VAL A 19 48.79 -12.28 -0.64
CA VAL A 19 48.12 -12.14 -1.94
C VAL A 19 48.83 -12.95 -3.03
N LYS A 20 50.17 -12.93 -3.02
CA LYS A 20 50.98 -13.67 -3.99
C LYS A 20 50.76 -15.18 -3.89
N THR A 21 50.75 -15.72 -2.67
CA THR A 21 50.56 -17.15 -2.40
C THR A 21 49.13 -17.59 -2.68
N LYS A 22 48.13 -16.77 -2.31
CA LYS A 22 46.71 -17.09 -2.49
C LYS A 22 46.25 -17.12 -3.94
N PHE A 23 46.86 -16.30 -4.80
CA PHE A 23 46.51 -16.17 -6.22
C PHE A 23 47.61 -16.66 -7.17
N ASP A 24 48.63 -17.33 -6.64
CA ASP A 24 49.75 -17.93 -7.38
C ASP A 24 50.44 -16.98 -8.37
N LEU A 25 50.76 -15.77 -7.91
CA LEU A 25 51.32 -14.70 -8.73
C LEU A 25 52.86 -14.74 -8.74
N LYS A 26 53.48 -14.62 -9.92
CA LYS A 26 54.95 -14.79 -10.06
C LYS A 26 55.77 -13.65 -9.47
N THR A 27 55.33 -12.40 -9.63
CA THR A 27 56.07 -11.21 -9.16
C THR A 27 55.17 -10.22 -8.45
N TYR A 28 55.74 -9.46 -7.51
CA TYR A 28 55.05 -8.43 -6.75
C TYR A 28 54.45 -7.34 -7.66
N ASP A 29 55.16 -6.96 -8.73
CA ASP A 29 54.66 -6.01 -9.73
C ASP A 29 53.38 -6.51 -10.41
N THR A 30 53.27 -7.81 -10.68
CA THR A 30 52.09 -8.39 -11.30
C THR A 30 50.91 -8.41 -10.34
N ALA A 31 51.17 -8.63 -9.04
CA ALA A 31 50.15 -8.56 -7.99
C ALA A 31 49.59 -7.14 -7.83
N ILE A 32 50.47 -6.14 -7.76
CA ILE A 32 50.07 -4.75 -7.64
C ILE A 32 49.30 -4.31 -8.89
N LYS A 33 49.78 -4.64 -10.10
CA LYS A 33 49.07 -4.31 -11.35
C LYS A 33 47.68 -4.94 -11.39
N THR A 34 47.55 -6.21 -11.05
CA THR A 34 46.26 -6.91 -11.06
C THR A 34 45.29 -6.31 -10.05
N ALA A 35 45.77 -5.98 -8.84
CA ALA A 35 44.95 -5.33 -7.81
C ALA A 35 44.47 -3.93 -8.25
N VAL A 36 45.37 -3.11 -8.81
CA VAL A 36 45.03 -1.77 -9.31
C VAL A 36 44.04 -1.85 -10.48
N VAL A 37 44.25 -2.79 -11.41
CA VAL A 37 43.33 -3.01 -12.53
C VAL A 37 41.96 -3.46 -12.04
N PHE A 38 41.89 -4.31 -11.00
CA PHE A 38 40.63 -4.73 -10.40
C PHE A 38 39.88 -3.55 -9.77
N ILE A 39 40.58 -2.71 -9.00
CA ILE A 39 40.00 -1.50 -8.38
C ILE A 39 39.45 -0.56 -9.45
N LEU A 40 40.24 -0.28 -10.49
CA LEU A 40 39.86 0.65 -11.55
C LEU A 40 38.72 0.12 -12.43
N ARG A 41 38.75 -1.17 -12.82
CA ARG A 41 37.71 -1.76 -13.67
C ARG A 41 36.37 -1.90 -12.98
N ASN A 42 36.35 -2.04 -11.66
CA ASN A 42 35.13 -2.18 -10.88
C ASN A 42 34.73 -0.87 -10.18
N GLU A 43 35.40 0.25 -10.49
CA GLU A 43 35.14 1.57 -9.90
C GLU A 43 35.03 1.52 -8.36
N ILE A 44 35.87 0.70 -7.72
CA ILE A 44 35.78 0.47 -6.27
C ILE A 44 36.23 1.73 -5.55
N ASN A 45 35.31 2.30 -4.77
CA ASN A 45 35.64 3.39 -3.87
C ASN A 45 36.45 2.85 -2.68
N LEU A 46 37.75 3.14 -2.66
CA LEU A 46 38.69 2.72 -1.61
C LEU A 46 38.40 3.36 -0.24
N LYS A 47 37.51 4.36 -0.18
CA LYS A 47 37.09 5.01 1.07
C LYS A 47 35.86 4.34 1.70
N ASP A 48 35.10 3.57 0.93
CA ASP A 48 33.94 2.86 1.43
C ASP A 48 34.34 1.46 1.88
N ASP A 49 33.75 0.97 2.97
CA ASP A 49 33.97 -0.39 3.43
C ASP A 49 33.51 -1.37 2.35
N TYR A 50 34.48 -1.94 1.62
CA TYR A 50 34.23 -2.96 0.60
C TYR A 50 33.92 -4.29 1.28
N ILE A 51 32.70 -4.39 1.78
CA ILE A 51 32.10 -5.63 2.23
C ILE A 51 31.66 -6.36 0.97
N GLY A 52 32.27 -7.51 0.67
CA GLY A 52 31.96 -8.29 -0.52
C GLY A 52 30.46 -8.48 -0.74
N ASP A 53 30.06 -8.56 -2.01
CA ASP A 53 28.70 -8.45 -2.53
C ASP A 53 27.65 -9.22 -1.69
N TYR A 54 28.01 -10.42 -1.24
CA TYR A 54 27.15 -11.27 -0.42
C TYR A 54 26.86 -10.74 0.99
N LYS A 55 27.87 -10.21 1.70
CA LYS A 55 27.67 -9.66 3.06
C LYS A 55 26.91 -8.34 3.02
N LYS A 56 27.14 -7.52 1.99
CA LYS A 56 26.39 -6.28 1.77
C LYS A 56 24.92 -6.59 1.46
N GLY A 57 24.66 -7.57 0.58
CA GLY A 57 23.31 -8.05 0.30
C GLY A 57 22.60 -8.61 1.54
N LEU A 58 23.33 -9.28 2.44
CA LEU A 58 22.79 -9.79 3.69
C LEU A 58 22.37 -8.66 4.64
N ILE A 59 23.23 -7.64 4.82
CA ILE A 59 22.95 -6.47 5.67
C ILE A 59 21.77 -5.66 5.09
N ASP A 60 21.72 -5.48 3.77
CA ASP A 60 20.62 -4.76 3.13
C ASP A 60 19.28 -5.52 3.26
N LEU A 61 19.32 -6.84 3.14
CA LEU A 61 18.15 -7.69 3.36
C LEU A 61 17.69 -7.66 4.82
N GLU A 62 18.61 -7.69 5.77
CA GLU A 62 18.31 -7.53 7.21
C GLU A 62 17.63 -6.19 7.49
N ASN A 63 18.18 -5.08 6.96
CA ASN A 63 17.61 -3.75 7.08
C ASN A 63 16.21 -3.67 6.45
N ARG A 64 16.03 -4.27 5.28
CA ARG A 64 14.74 -4.29 4.58
C ARG A 64 13.69 -5.09 5.35
N LEU A 65 14.06 -6.25 5.89
CA LEU A 65 13.20 -7.04 6.77
C LEU A 65 12.81 -6.26 8.02
N GLY A 66 13.78 -5.65 8.70
CA GLY A 66 13.53 -4.82 9.89
C GLY A 66 12.55 -3.69 9.62
N ASN A 67 12.70 -2.98 8.50
CA ASN A 67 11.78 -1.92 8.09
C ASN A 67 10.38 -2.44 7.76
N VAL A 68 10.27 -3.60 7.09
CA VAL A 68 8.97 -4.21 6.79
C VAL A 68 8.25 -4.60 8.09
N PHE A 69 8.95 -5.27 9.02
CA PHE A 69 8.36 -5.65 10.30
C PHE A 69 7.90 -4.45 11.13
N LYS A 70 8.72 -3.39 11.21
CA LYS A 70 8.36 -2.15 11.90
C LYS A 70 7.12 -1.50 11.29
N ASN A 71 7.04 -1.44 9.96
CA ASN A 71 5.86 -0.90 9.27
C ASN A 71 4.60 -1.74 9.53
N HIS A 72 4.71 -3.06 9.63
CA HIS A 72 3.59 -3.93 9.99
C HIS A 72 3.15 -3.74 11.44
N GLU A 73 4.10 -3.63 12.37
CA GLU A 73 3.83 -3.36 13.78
C GLU A 73 3.07 -2.02 13.95
N GLU A 74 3.55 -0.96 13.29
CA GLU A 74 2.87 0.34 13.31
C GLU A 74 1.45 0.27 12.74
N LYS A 75 1.24 -0.47 11.64
CA LYS A 75 -0.11 -0.68 11.07
C LYS A 75 -1.03 -1.41 12.04
N ILE A 76 -0.54 -2.46 12.71
CA ILE A 76 -1.31 -3.22 13.70
C ILE A 76 -1.70 -2.33 14.87
N LEU A 77 -0.75 -1.56 15.41
CA LEU A 77 -1.01 -0.61 16.50
C LEU A 77 -2.05 0.44 16.13
N ARG A 78 -1.96 1.02 14.93
CA ARG A 78 -2.96 1.96 14.42
C ARG A 78 -4.33 1.32 14.29
N ASN A 79 -4.41 0.12 13.70
CA ASN A 79 -5.68 -0.59 13.54
C ASN A 79 -6.33 -0.93 14.87
N ASN A 80 -5.55 -1.39 15.86
CA ASN A 80 -6.05 -1.68 17.20
C ASN A 80 -6.59 -0.41 17.90
N THR A 81 -5.91 0.71 17.72
CA THR A 81 -6.36 2.00 18.26
C THR A 81 -7.68 2.43 17.60
N SER A 82 -7.79 2.31 16.29
CA SER A 82 -9.01 2.60 15.54
C SER A 82 -10.17 1.70 15.95
N LEU A 83 -9.95 0.40 16.13
CA LEU A 83 -10.97 -0.55 16.60
C LEU A 83 -11.44 -0.21 18.01
N ARG A 84 -10.53 0.16 18.91
CA ARG A 84 -10.88 0.58 20.27
C ARG A 84 -11.72 1.86 20.25
N ASN A 85 -11.36 2.83 19.42
CA ASN A 85 -12.11 4.08 19.28
C ASN A 85 -13.49 3.83 18.67
N TRP A 86 -13.57 2.99 17.63
CA TRP A 86 -14.83 2.61 17.00
C TRP A 86 -15.75 1.89 17.99
N PHE A 87 -15.23 0.93 18.76
CA PHE A 87 -16.00 0.24 19.78
C PHE A 87 -16.47 1.19 20.89
N GLY A 88 -15.60 2.12 21.33
CA GLY A 88 -15.99 3.14 22.32
C GLY A 88 -17.08 4.08 21.82
N ALA A 89 -17.05 4.48 20.54
CA ALA A 89 -18.12 5.25 19.90
C ALA A 89 -19.40 4.43 19.78
N MET A 90 -19.33 3.17 19.35
CA MET A 90 -20.48 2.28 19.27
C MET A 90 -21.13 2.04 20.63
N GLU A 91 -20.33 1.88 21.68
CA GLU A 91 -20.80 1.74 23.05
C GLU A 91 -21.56 2.99 23.51
N LYS A 92 -21.01 4.17 23.22
CA LYS A 92 -21.59 5.45 23.64
C LYS A 92 -22.86 5.80 22.87
N ASP A 93 -22.85 5.64 21.56
CA ASP A 93 -23.89 6.17 20.68
C ASP A 93 -25.05 5.18 20.48
N TYR A 94 -24.78 3.88 20.62
CA TYR A 94 -25.79 2.84 20.37
C TYR A 94 -26.04 1.93 21.57
N LEU A 95 -25.00 1.30 22.14
CA LEU A 95 -25.22 0.28 23.18
C LEU A 95 -25.76 0.89 24.49
N LYS A 96 -25.18 1.98 24.99
CA LYS A 96 -25.66 2.66 26.21
C LYS A 96 -27.09 3.17 26.07
N PRO A 97 -27.45 3.88 24.97
CA PRO A 97 -28.85 4.28 24.75
C PRO A 97 -29.81 3.09 24.63
N LEU A 98 -29.39 1.99 23.98
CA LEU A 98 -30.21 0.78 23.88
C LEU A 98 -30.44 0.13 25.26
N ILE A 99 -29.39 -0.04 26.05
CA ILE A 99 -29.49 -0.58 27.42
C ILE A 99 -30.37 0.32 28.28
N ALA A 100 -30.22 1.64 28.18
CA ALA A 100 -31.07 2.58 28.91
C ALA A 100 -32.54 2.45 28.50
N LYS A 101 -32.84 2.41 27.20
CA LYS A 101 -34.21 2.20 26.69
C LYS A 101 -34.80 0.85 27.09
N LEU A 102 -34.01 -0.23 27.04
CA LEU A 102 -34.41 -1.55 27.51
C LEU A 102 -34.71 -1.53 29.01
N SER A 103 -33.89 -0.88 29.83
CA SER A 103 -34.12 -0.78 31.27
C SER A 103 -35.37 0.03 31.62
N VAL A 104 -35.71 1.04 30.81
CA VAL A 104 -36.95 1.80 30.95
C VAL A 104 -38.14 0.94 30.52
N LEU A 105 -38.02 0.19 29.43
CA LEU A 105 -39.07 -0.71 28.96
C LEU A 105 -39.36 -1.83 29.97
N ASP A 106 -38.31 -2.39 30.57
CA ASP A 106 -38.40 -3.44 31.60
C ASP A 106 -39.13 -2.90 32.83
N LYS A 107 -38.74 -1.70 33.30
CA LYS A 107 -39.45 -0.98 34.37
C LYS A 107 -40.90 -0.63 34.01
N ILE A 108 -41.19 -0.22 32.79
CA ILE A 108 -42.57 0.03 32.33
C ILE A 108 -43.38 -1.27 32.27
N SER A 109 -42.73 -2.41 31.98
CA SER A 109 -43.40 -3.72 32.02
C SER A 109 -43.66 -4.18 33.46
N ASP A 110 -42.76 -3.86 34.40
CA ASP A 110 -42.91 -4.17 35.83
C ASP A 110 -43.95 -3.27 36.52
N TYR A 111 -44.10 -2.02 36.08
CA TYR A 111 -45.12 -1.10 36.54
C TYR A 111 -46.32 -1.13 35.58
N ASN A 112 -47.29 -1.99 35.86
CA ASN A 112 -48.61 -2.06 35.21
C ASN A 112 -49.07 -0.67 34.71
N ILE A 113 -49.14 -0.53 33.38
CA ILE A 113 -49.46 0.69 32.63
C ILE A 113 -50.76 1.31 33.16
N SER A 114 -50.65 2.22 34.13
CA SER A 114 -51.78 3.02 34.58
C SER A 114 -51.40 4.31 35.30
N GLU A 115 -50.13 4.58 35.64
CA GLU A 115 -49.82 5.72 36.51
C GLU A 115 -48.47 6.43 36.28
N ILE A 116 -47.89 6.40 35.08
CA ILE A 116 -46.70 7.21 34.79
C ILE A 116 -47.12 8.43 33.97
N SER A 117 -47.43 9.50 34.70
CA SER A 117 -47.53 10.87 34.17
C SER A 117 -46.27 11.24 33.40
N ASP A 118 -46.46 11.93 32.27
CA ASP A 118 -45.44 12.49 31.38
C ASP A 118 -44.53 13.51 32.10
N ASP A 119 -43.66 13.04 33.00
CA ASP A 119 -42.55 13.84 33.48
C ASP A 119 -41.47 13.85 32.41
N LYS A 120 -41.49 14.93 31.64
CA LYS A 120 -40.54 15.34 30.60
C LYS A 120 -39.09 14.99 30.97
N ILE A 121 -38.63 13.82 30.56
CA ILE A 121 -37.21 13.51 30.50
C ILE A 121 -36.64 14.33 29.35
N ASN A 122 -36.04 15.47 29.68
CA ASN A 122 -35.40 16.38 28.73
C ASN A 122 -34.07 15.75 28.27
N ILE A 123 -34.15 14.80 27.34
CA ILE A 123 -32.97 14.24 26.68
C ILE A 123 -32.44 15.33 25.75
N PRO A 124 -31.21 15.86 25.94
CA PRO A 124 -30.65 16.83 25.02
C PRO A 124 -30.57 16.19 23.64
N LYS A 125 -31.20 16.81 22.65
CA LYS A 125 -31.09 16.42 21.24
C LYS A 125 -29.62 16.55 20.84
N ILE A 126 -28.87 15.46 20.92
CA ILE A 126 -27.55 15.37 20.30
C ILE A 126 -27.84 15.28 18.81
N GLU A 127 -27.63 16.39 18.09
CA GLU A 127 -27.70 16.41 16.64
C GLU A 127 -26.63 15.45 16.09
N ASN A 128 -27.10 14.32 15.56
CA ASN A 128 -26.27 13.44 14.77
C ASN A 128 -25.81 14.23 13.52
N PRO A 129 -24.50 14.39 13.26
CA PRO A 129 -24.01 15.15 12.11
C PRO A 129 -24.47 14.58 10.76
N LEU A 130 -24.92 13.31 10.72
CA LEU A 130 -25.55 12.67 9.58
C LEU A 130 -27.03 13.04 9.35
N ASN A 131 -27.69 13.68 10.31
CA ASN A 131 -29.12 14.03 10.22
C ASN A 131 -29.37 15.54 10.01
N SER A 132 -28.31 16.32 9.79
CA SER A 132 -28.35 17.80 9.67
C SER A 132 -29.21 18.33 8.52
N HIS A 133 -29.54 17.48 7.54
CA HIS A 133 -30.28 17.82 6.32
C HIS A 133 -31.75 17.36 6.36
N LEU A 134 -32.15 16.60 7.38
CA LEU A 134 -33.55 16.21 7.58
C LEU A 134 -34.25 17.30 8.40
N LYS A 135 -34.96 18.20 7.72
CA LYS A 135 -35.92 19.09 8.40
C LYS A 135 -36.93 18.21 9.13
N SER A 136 -37.16 18.51 10.41
CA SER A 136 -38.17 17.84 11.23
C SER A 136 -39.56 18.26 10.75
N ASP A 137 -40.01 17.70 9.65
CA ASP A 137 -41.42 17.75 9.28
C ASP A 137 -42.14 16.63 10.03
N ASN A 138 -43.21 17.01 10.74
CA ASN A 138 -44.16 16.07 11.30
C ASN A 138 -44.74 15.25 10.15
N VAL A 139 -44.33 14.00 10.00
CA VAL A 139 -44.86 13.11 8.97
C VAL A 139 -45.85 12.16 9.62
N ASP A 140 -47.13 12.48 9.42
CA ASP A 140 -48.24 11.53 9.48
C ASP A 140 -47.89 10.30 8.64
N SER A 141 -48.05 9.13 9.27
CA SER A 141 -47.86 7.81 8.70
C SER A 141 -48.60 7.62 7.37
N LYS A 142 -47.84 7.49 6.28
CA LYS A 142 -48.28 6.82 5.04
C LYS A 142 -47.34 5.63 4.74
N PRO A 143 -47.86 4.50 4.22
CA PRO A 143 -47.14 3.23 4.23
C PRO A 143 -46.18 3.11 3.04
N ASN A 144 -44.90 2.90 3.33
CA ASN A 144 -44.01 1.83 2.82
C ASN A 144 -44.04 1.36 1.34
N GLU A 145 -44.51 2.16 0.38
CA GLU A 145 -44.40 1.84 -1.06
C GLU A 145 -43.23 2.55 -1.76
N GLU A 146 -42.79 3.73 -1.29
CA GLU A 146 -41.70 4.48 -1.95
C GLU A 146 -40.30 3.88 -1.69
N LEU A 147 -40.04 3.38 -0.48
CA LEU A 147 -38.73 2.81 -0.09
C LEU A 147 -38.29 1.60 -0.93
N LYS A 148 -39.23 0.74 -1.35
CA LYS A 148 -38.90 -0.43 -2.20
C LYS A 148 -38.54 -0.03 -3.64
N SER A 149 -39.02 1.13 -4.11
CA SER A 149 -38.77 1.59 -5.48
C SER A 149 -37.42 2.31 -5.63
N ASP A 150 -36.85 2.80 -4.54
CA ASP A 150 -35.53 3.44 -4.54
C ASP A 150 -34.40 2.43 -4.34
N ASP A 151 -34.61 1.38 -3.54
CA ASP A 151 -33.66 0.27 -3.40
C ASP A 151 -33.47 -0.50 -4.72
N SER A 152 -34.55 -0.77 -5.47
CA SER A 152 -34.46 -1.46 -6.76
C SER A 152 -33.74 -0.65 -7.83
N LYS A 153 -33.99 0.67 -7.90
CA LYS A 153 -33.28 1.59 -8.81
C LYS A 153 -31.80 1.76 -8.42
N SER A 154 -31.48 1.68 -7.13
CA SER A 154 -30.11 1.74 -6.63
C SER A 154 -29.33 0.50 -7.06
N GLU A 155 -29.88 -0.70 -6.86
CA GLU A 155 -29.27 -1.97 -7.28
C GLU A 155 -29.04 -2.04 -8.80
N GLU A 156 -29.99 -1.56 -9.60
CA GLU A 156 -29.85 -1.48 -11.07
C GLU A 156 -28.70 -0.55 -11.48
N LYS A 157 -28.59 0.63 -10.85
CA LYS A 157 -27.47 1.56 -11.08
C LYS A 157 -26.12 0.96 -10.71
N PHE A 158 -26.03 0.25 -9.59
CA PHE A 158 -24.80 -0.44 -9.20
C PHE A 158 -24.41 -1.52 -10.21
N LYS A 159 -25.37 -2.31 -10.68
CA LYS A 159 -25.14 -3.36 -11.69
C LYS A 159 -24.65 -2.77 -13.02
N GLU A 160 -25.18 -1.63 -13.44
CA GLU A 160 -24.70 -0.91 -14.63
C GLU A 160 -23.28 -0.36 -14.46
N ILE A 161 -22.96 0.20 -13.29
CA ILE A 161 -21.60 0.69 -12.97
C ILE A 161 -20.60 -0.45 -13.02
N TYR A 162 -20.91 -1.60 -12.39
CA TYR A 162 -20.05 -2.78 -12.42
C TYR A 162 -19.85 -3.33 -13.84
N ARG A 163 -20.91 -3.32 -14.66
CA ARG A 163 -20.81 -3.75 -16.07
C ARG A 163 -19.90 -2.84 -16.89
N LYS A 164 -20.01 -1.52 -16.71
CA LYS A 164 -19.12 -0.55 -17.37
C LYS A 164 -17.67 -0.73 -16.94
N TYR A 165 -17.44 -0.94 -15.64
CA TYR A 165 -16.11 -1.20 -15.10
C TYR A 165 -15.46 -2.45 -15.70
N GLU A 166 -16.19 -3.57 -15.78
CA GLU A 166 -15.67 -4.80 -16.37
C GLU A 166 -15.39 -4.66 -17.88
N LEU A 167 -16.22 -3.93 -18.63
CA LEU A 167 -15.96 -3.64 -20.05
C LEU A 167 -14.69 -2.80 -20.25
N GLN A 168 -14.49 -1.76 -19.44
CA GLN A 168 -13.29 -0.92 -19.49
C GLN A 168 -12.03 -1.70 -19.13
N LYS A 169 -12.12 -2.59 -18.12
CA LYS A 169 -11.03 -3.48 -17.72
C LYS A 169 -10.66 -4.45 -18.83
N GLN A 170 -11.65 -5.06 -19.50
CA GLN A 170 -11.41 -5.95 -20.65
C GLN A 170 -10.78 -5.20 -21.83
N ALA A 171 -11.21 -3.97 -22.10
CA ALA A 171 -10.61 -3.11 -23.12
C ALA A 171 -9.13 -2.81 -22.82
N LEU A 172 -8.81 -2.45 -21.57
CA LEU A 172 -7.44 -2.23 -21.11
C LEU A 172 -6.56 -3.48 -21.24
N PHE A 173 -7.09 -4.66 -20.88
CA PHE A 173 -6.34 -5.92 -21.04
C PHE A 173 -6.07 -6.25 -22.52
N LYS A 174 -7.03 -6.01 -23.42
CA LYS A 174 -6.80 -6.19 -24.87
C LYS A 174 -5.74 -5.23 -25.39
N ILE A 175 -5.76 -3.97 -24.97
CA ILE A 175 -4.74 -2.98 -25.35
C ILE A 175 -3.36 -3.39 -24.85
N PHE A 176 -3.25 -3.80 -23.58
CA PHE A 176 -1.97 -4.17 -22.98
C PHE A 176 -1.38 -5.43 -23.62
N ASN A 177 -2.20 -6.47 -23.82
CA ASN A 177 -1.76 -7.73 -24.41
C ASN A 177 -1.33 -7.59 -25.87
N ASN A 178 -1.95 -6.66 -26.61
CA ASN A 178 -1.62 -6.40 -28.01
C ASN A 178 -0.58 -5.29 -28.17
N SER A 179 -0.10 -4.71 -27.07
CA SER A 179 0.96 -3.71 -27.08
C SER A 179 2.33 -4.37 -27.16
N LYS A 180 3.17 -3.85 -28.04
CA LYS A 180 4.59 -4.19 -28.13
C LYS A 180 5.40 -2.92 -28.01
N ILE A 181 6.55 -3.02 -27.34
CA ILE A 181 7.52 -1.94 -27.26
C ILE A 181 8.44 -2.11 -28.46
N GLU A 182 8.39 -1.16 -29.39
CA GLU A 182 9.41 -1.05 -30.42
C GLU A 182 10.45 -0.03 -29.96
N SER A 183 11.67 -0.52 -29.73
CA SER A 183 12.84 0.34 -29.62
C SER A 183 13.18 0.80 -31.02
N GLY A 184 12.94 2.07 -31.34
CA GLY A 184 13.62 2.66 -32.46
C GLY A 184 15.13 2.57 -32.20
N GLY A 185 15.94 2.39 -33.25
CA GLY A 185 17.38 2.17 -33.13
C GLY A 185 18.11 3.22 -32.26
N MET A 186 19.38 2.93 -31.93
CA MET A 186 20.33 3.54 -30.97
C MET A 186 20.15 4.99 -30.46
N MET A 187 19.39 5.87 -31.10
CA MET A 187 19.16 7.27 -30.72
C MET A 187 17.68 7.68 -30.63
N SER A 188 16.72 6.75 -30.71
CA SER A 188 15.28 7.08 -30.70
C SER A 188 14.53 6.51 -29.50
N LYS A 189 13.53 7.26 -29.03
CA LYS A 189 12.73 6.90 -27.86
C LYS A 189 11.86 5.68 -28.16
N GLU A 190 11.79 4.75 -27.21
CA GLU A 190 10.90 3.59 -27.25
C GLU A 190 9.45 4.04 -27.44
N LYS A 191 8.73 3.39 -28.36
CA LYS A 191 7.31 3.64 -28.62
C LYS A 191 6.51 2.37 -28.36
N ILE A 192 5.35 2.55 -27.74
CA ILE A 192 4.37 1.48 -27.57
C ILE A 192 3.50 1.45 -28.82
N ILE A 193 3.56 0.34 -29.57
CA ILE A 193 2.70 0.09 -30.72
C ILE A 193 1.66 -0.94 -30.33
N ILE A 194 0.39 -0.57 -30.46
CA ILE A 194 -0.73 -1.47 -30.19
C ILE A 194 -1.14 -2.09 -31.53
N ASN A 195 -0.93 -3.40 -31.65
CA ASN A 195 -1.30 -4.16 -32.85
C ASN A 195 -2.78 -4.58 -32.75
N LEU A 196 -3.67 -3.70 -33.18
CA LEU A 196 -5.11 -3.95 -33.29
C LEU A 196 -5.57 -3.64 -34.71
N SER A 197 -6.58 -4.35 -35.21
CA SER A 197 -7.23 -3.96 -36.47
C SER A 197 -8.00 -2.65 -36.30
N ALA A 198 -8.26 -1.94 -37.40
CA ALA A 198 -9.06 -0.71 -37.35
C ALA A 198 -10.48 -0.97 -36.81
N GLU A 199 -11.05 -2.14 -37.14
CA GLU A 199 -12.37 -2.57 -36.67
C GLU A 199 -12.36 -2.82 -35.15
N GLU A 200 -11.35 -3.51 -34.62
CA GLU A 200 -11.21 -3.76 -33.17
C GLU A 200 -10.98 -2.46 -32.38
N TRP A 201 -10.26 -1.51 -32.97
CA TRP A 201 -10.04 -0.19 -32.37
C TRP A 201 -11.33 0.64 -32.30
N GLU A 202 -12.14 0.62 -33.35
CA GLU A 202 -13.44 1.29 -33.35
C GLU A 202 -14.42 0.63 -32.38
N GLU A 203 -14.44 -0.70 -32.28
CA GLU A 203 -15.23 -1.41 -31.27
C GLU A 203 -14.83 -1.02 -29.84
N LEU A 204 -13.53 -0.94 -29.55
CA LEU A 204 -13.05 -0.51 -28.23
C LEU A 204 -13.44 0.95 -27.92
N LYS A 205 -13.39 1.83 -28.91
CA LYS A 205 -13.75 3.25 -28.74
C LYS A 205 -15.24 3.44 -28.52
N ASN A 206 -16.08 2.60 -29.11
CA ASN A 206 -17.55 2.68 -28.99
C ASN A 206 -18.09 1.98 -27.73
N ASN A 207 -17.32 1.05 -27.14
CA ASN A 207 -17.71 0.27 -25.96
C ASN A 207 -17.20 0.83 -24.62
N VAL A 208 -16.44 1.94 -24.63
CA VAL A 208 -15.92 2.67 -23.45
C VAL A 208 -16.74 3.93 -23.20
#